data_AF-A0A7C7GR51-F1
#
_entry.id   AF-A0A7C7GR51-F1
#
_cell.length_a   1.000
_cell.length_b   1.000
_cell.length_c   1.000
_cell.angle_alpha   90.00
_cell.angle_beta   90.00
_cell.angle_gamma   90.00
#
_symmetry.space_group_name_H-M   'P 1'
#
loop_
_entity.id
_entity.type
_entity.pdbx_description
1 polymer ?
#
loop_
_entity_poly.entity_id
_entity_poly.type
_entity_poly.pdbx_seq_one_letter_code
_entity_poly.pdbx_strand_id
1 'polypeptide(L)'
;MNNAAQNIIKLEEETPMMQQYISIKKEHPDSILFFRMGDFYEMFNEDAEIASRVLEIALTSRNKNKTNPTPMCGIPHHSSKSYIAKLIKSGKKVAICEQTEDPKFTKGLVKREVVRVVTPGTILDDNLLDPKQNHFLVSLHSNTKGWGFAA
;
A
#
# COMPACT_ATOMS: atom_id res chain seq x y z
N MET A 1 13.91 21.77 18.88
CA MET A 1 14.31 20.38 18.61
C MET A 1 14.05 20.12 17.13
N ASN A 2 15.01 19.56 16.38
CA ASN A 2 14.84 19.36 14.93
C ASN A 2 13.72 18.34 14.63
N ASN A 3 12.96 18.55 13.54
CA ASN A 3 11.87 17.68 13.06
C ASN A 3 12.28 16.19 12.96
N ALA A 4 13.55 15.92 12.65
CA ALA A 4 14.08 14.56 12.58
C ALA A 4 14.08 13.84 13.94
N ALA A 5 14.46 14.52 15.03
CA ALA A 5 14.49 13.93 16.37
C ALA A 5 13.08 13.67 16.91
N GLN A 6 12.13 14.58 16.63
CA GLN A 6 10.72 14.39 16.99
C GLN A 6 10.07 13.23 16.22
N ASN A 7 10.42 13.03 14.95
CA ASN A 7 9.93 11.89 14.17
C ASN A 7 10.50 10.54 14.63
N ILE A 8 11.74 10.50 15.13
CA ILE A 8 12.34 9.27 15.67
C ILE A 8 11.65 8.87 16.98
N ILE A 9 11.49 9.83 17.91
CA ILE A 9 10.80 9.59 19.20
C ILE A 9 9.36 9.10 18.96
N LYS A 10 8.63 9.72 18.02
CA LYS A 10 7.27 9.31 17.68
C LYS A 10 7.20 7.90 17.06
N LEU A 11 8.23 7.47 16.35
CA LEU A 11 8.30 6.12 15.78
C LEU A 11 8.61 5.08 16.88
N GLU A 12 9.43 5.42 17.87
CA GLU A 12 9.75 4.54 19.00
C GLU A 12 8.54 4.27 19.92
N GLU A 13 7.58 5.20 19.99
CA GLU A 13 6.31 5.03 20.71
C GLU A 13 5.26 4.16 19.98
N GLU A 14 5.52 3.82 18.71
CA GLU A 14 4.65 2.96 17.92
C GLU A 14 4.88 1.48 18.21
N THR A 15 3.83 0.68 18.06
CA THR A 15 3.97 -0.78 18.19
C THR A 15 4.96 -1.33 17.16
N PRO A 16 5.69 -2.43 17.42
CA PRO A 16 6.63 -3.02 16.46
C PRO A 16 6.02 -3.26 15.06
N MET A 17 4.74 -3.61 15.00
CA MET A 17 4.03 -3.77 13.74
C MET A 17 3.87 -2.44 12.99
N MET A 18 3.46 -1.37 13.68
CA MET A 18 3.31 -0.05 13.07
C MET A 18 4.66 0.54 12.63
N GLN A 19 5.74 0.26 13.36
CA GLN A 19 7.09 0.61 12.93
C GLN A 19 7.45 -0.07 11.61
N GLN A 20 7.17 -1.38 11.48
CA GLN A 20 7.37 -2.12 10.24
C GLN A 20 6.49 -1.56 9.10
N TYR A 21 5.21 -1.26 9.36
CA TYR A 21 4.32 -0.63 8.38
C TYR A 21 4.88 0.72 7.89
N ILE A 22 5.27 1.60 8.81
CA ILE A 22 5.80 2.93 8.46
C ILE A 22 7.11 2.83 7.67
N SER A 23 7.99 1.88 8.02
CA SER A 23 9.23 1.64 7.27
C SER A 23 8.92 1.26 5.83
N ILE A 24 8.06 0.26 5.61
CA ILE A 24 7.68 -0.20 4.27
C ILE A 24 6.95 0.90 3.50
N LYS A 25 6.08 1.67 4.16
CA LYS A 25 5.35 2.78 3.53
C LYS A 25 6.30 3.90 3.05
N LYS A 26 7.41 4.16 3.75
CA LYS A 26 8.42 5.15 3.30
C LYS A 26 9.09 4.75 1.99
N GLU A 27 9.20 3.46 1.70
CA GLU A 27 9.75 2.95 0.44
C GLU A 27 8.72 3.04 -0.70
N HIS A 28 7.43 3.13 -0.37
CA HIS A 28 6.32 3.23 -1.32
C HIS A 28 5.36 4.40 -1.00
N PRO A 29 5.86 5.65 -0.98
CA PRO A 29 5.08 6.80 -0.50
C PRO A 29 3.88 7.13 -1.39
N ASP A 30 3.94 6.81 -2.68
CA ASP A 30 2.95 7.13 -3.71
C ASP A 30 1.89 6.03 -3.94
N SER A 31 1.99 4.93 -3.19
CA SER A 31 1.16 3.74 -3.38
C SER A 31 0.36 3.42 -2.14
N ILE A 32 -0.91 3.04 -2.29
CA ILE A 32 -1.70 2.52 -1.16
C ILE A 32 -1.07 1.20 -0.74
N LEU A 33 -0.62 1.11 0.52
CA LEU A 33 0.05 -0.07 1.03
C LEU A 33 -0.98 -1.06 1.59
N PHE A 34 -1.23 -2.13 0.85
CA PHE A 34 -1.99 -3.29 1.32
C PHE A 34 -1.09 -4.12 2.23
N PHE A 35 -1.20 -3.89 3.54
CA PHE A 35 -0.36 -4.52 4.54
C PHE A 35 -1.00 -5.79 5.08
N ARG A 36 -0.37 -6.95 4.84
CA ARG A 36 -0.95 -8.24 5.21
C ARG A 36 -1.03 -8.45 6.72
N MET A 37 -2.24 -8.63 7.22
CA MET A 37 -2.53 -8.96 8.62
C MET A 37 -3.55 -10.11 8.72
N GLY A 38 -3.07 -11.33 8.96
CA GLY A 38 -3.95 -12.50 9.07
C GLY A 38 -4.66 -12.73 7.74
N ASP A 39 -5.99 -12.69 7.71
CA ASP A 39 -6.78 -12.85 6.49
C ASP A 39 -7.20 -11.54 5.81
N PHE A 40 -6.60 -10.42 6.21
CA PHE A 40 -6.91 -9.10 5.69
C PHE A 40 -5.68 -8.41 5.10
N TYR A 41 -5.91 -7.55 4.12
CA TYR A 41 -5.03 -6.42 3.90
C TYR A 41 -5.59 -5.22 4.66
N GLU A 42 -4.76 -4.65 5.52
CA GLU A 42 -5.08 -3.45 6.28
C GLU A 42 -4.30 -2.26 5.71
N MET A 43 -4.96 -1.11 5.69
CA MET A 43 -4.40 0.19 5.32
C MET A 43 -4.54 1.13 6.52
N PHE A 44 -3.56 1.99 6.74
CA PHE A 44 -3.53 2.90 7.89
C PHE A 44 -3.33 4.35 7.47
N ASN A 45 -3.67 5.29 8.36
CA ASN A 45 -3.47 6.73 8.15
C ASN A 45 -4.11 7.22 6.84
N GLU A 46 -3.38 8.01 6.03
CA GLU A 46 -3.87 8.56 4.77
C GLU A 46 -4.28 7.47 3.77
N ASP A 47 -3.58 6.34 3.72
CA ASP A 47 -3.95 5.22 2.85
C ASP A 47 -5.34 4.69 3.23
N ALA A 48 -5.65 4.64 4.53
CA ALA A 48 -6.96 4.21 5.00
C ALA A 48 -8.07 5.18 4.56
N GLU A 49 -7.85 6.49 4.69
CA GLU A 49 -8.83 7.52 4.34
C GLU A 49 -9.07 7.60 2.82
N ILE A 50 -8.02 7.42 2.02
CA ILE A 50 -8.15 7.37 0.56
C ILE A 50 -8.88 6.08 0.16
N ALA A 51 -8.41 4.94 0.64
CA ALA A 51 -8.97 3.65 0.25
C ALA A 51 -10.42 3.49 0.71
N SER A 52 -10.78 3.94 1.93
CA SER A 52 -12.15 3.85 2.43
C SER A 52 -13.14 4.59 1.52
N ARG A 53 -12.75 5.78 1.03
CA ARG A 53 -13.56 6.59 0.10
C ARG A 53 -13.66 5.95 -1.28
N VAL A 54 -12.54 5.51 -1.85
CA VAL A 54 -12.54 4.93 -3.21
C VAL A 54 -13.21 3.57 -3.26
N LEU A 55 -13.04 2.76 -2.22
CA LEU A 55 -13.56 1.39 -2.15
C LEU A 55 -14.96 1.33 -1.54
N GLU A 56 -15.44 2.42 -0.95
CA GLU A 56 -16.71 2.51 -0.21
C GLU A 56 -16.78 1.49 0.94
N ILE A 57 -15.67 1.36 1.68
CA ILE A 57 -15.56 0.48 2.86
C ILE A 57 -15.49 1.30 4.15
N ALA A 58 -15.80 0.67 5.28
CA ALA A 58 -15.80 1.33 6.57
C ALA A 58 -14.39 1.85 6.93
N LEU A 59 -14.30 3.16 7.21
CA LEU A 59 -13.16 3.76 7.88
C LEU A 59 -13.35 3.59 9.39
N THR A 60 -12.39 2.94 10.03
CA THR A 60 -12.36 2.67 11.45
C THR A 60 -11.10 3.26 12.07
N SER A 61 -10.84 2.94 13.33
CA SER A 61 -9.58 3.32 13.95
C SER A 61 -9.04 2.23 14.86
N ARG A 62 -7.72 2.10 14.86
CA ARG A 62 -6.96 1.22 15.73
C ARG A 62 -6.59 1.96 17.01
N ASN A 63 -6.56 1.25 18.13
CA ASN A 63 -6.24 1.79 19.46
C ASN A 63 -7.13 2.98 19.83
N LYS A 64 -8.46 2.79 19.79
CA LYS A 64 -9.48 3.83 20.08
C LYS A 64 -9.30 4.57 21.40
N ASN A 65 -8.60 3.96 22.36
CA ASN A 65 -8.36 4.52 23.69
C ASN A 65 -7.06 5.35 23.78
N LYS A 66 -6.23 5.41 22.72
CA LYS A 66 -5.08 6.33 22.66
C LYS A 66 -5.58 7.75 22.34
N THR A 67 -4.85 8.75 22.82
CA THR A 67 -5.11 10.18 22.56
C THR A 67 -5.19 10.52 21.07
N ASN A 68 -4.49 9.75 20.22
CA ASN A 68 -4.54 9.90 18.77
C ASN A 68 -4.73 8.52 18.11
N PRO A 69 -5.97 8.08 17.85
CA PRO A 69 -6.24 6.78 17.27
C PRO A 69 -5.85 6.76 15.79
N THR A 70 -5.29 5.63 15.32
CA THR A 70 -4.79 5.50 13.94
C THR A 70 -5.94 5.18 12.99
N PRO A 71 -6.23 5.99 11.96
CA PRO A 71 -7.22 5.64 10.94
C PRO A 71 -6.88 4.30 10.28
N MET A 72 -7.87 3.46 10.06
CA MET A 72 -7.69 2.11 9.53
C MET A 72 -8.89 1.67 8.71
N CYS A 73 -8.64 1.04 7.57
CA CYS A 73 -9.64 0.20 6.91
C CYS A 73 -8.96 -1.06 6.37
N GLY A 74 -9.75 -2.04 5.94
CA GLY A 74 -9.20 -3.28 5.43
C GLY A 74 -10.18 -4.06 4.58
N ILE A 75 -9.64 -5.01 3.83
CA ILE A 75 -10.38 -5.88 2.93
C ILE A 75 -9.96 -7.34 3.15
N PRO A 76 -10.84 -8.31 2.89
CA PRO A 76 -10.45 -9.73 2.90
C PRO A 76 -9.40 -9.99 1.81
N HIS A 77 -8.31 -10.63 2.16
CA HIS A 77 -7.20 -10.82 1.23
C HIS A 77 -7.58 -11.69 0.02
N HIS A 78 -8.42 -12.71 0.23
CA HIS A 78 -8.86 -13.65 -0.80
C HIS A 78 -9.68 -12.93 -1.89
N SER A 79 -10.32 -11.83 -1.52
CA SER A 79 -11.15 -11.01 -2.41
C SER A 79 -10.44 -9.75 -2.89
N SER A 80 -9.13 -9.61 -2.65
CA SER A 80 -8.37 -8.38 -2.88
C SER A 80 -8.36 -7.90 -4.33
N LYS A 81 -8.42 -8.81 -5.31
CA LYS A 81 -8.32 -8.50 -6.74
C LYS A 81 -9.30 -7.42 -7.20
N SER A 82 -10.57 -7.52 -6.81
CA SER A 82 -11.61 -6.56 -7.21
C SER A 82 -11.41 -5.18 -6.58
N TYR A 83 -10.89 -5.11 -5.35
CA TYR A 83 -10.55 -3.85 -4.69
C TYR A 83 -9.32 -3.20 -5.32
N ILE A 84 -8.29 -3.98 -5.63
CA ILE A 84 -7.11 -3.50 -6.37
C ILE A 84 -7.57 -2.86 -7.68
N ALA A 85 -8.43 -3.54 -8.44
CA ALA A 85 -8.98 -3.01 -9.69
C ALA A 85 -9.63 -1.64 -9.54
N LYS A 86 -10.49 -1.47 -8.52
CA LYS A 86 -11.15 -0.19 -8.23
C LYS A 86 -10.12 0.91 -7.92
N LEU A 87 -9.11 0.62 -7.11
CA LEU A 87 -8.04 1.57 -6.80
C LEU A 87 -7.25 1.94 -8.06
N ILE A 88 -6.85 0.96 -8.87
CA ILE A 88 -6.11 1.23 -10.11
C ILE A 88 -6.94 2.08 -11.09
N LYS A 89 -8.23 1.76 -11.25
CA LYS A 89 -9.15 2.53 -12.10
C LYS A 89 -9.34 3.98 -11.62
N SER A 90 -9.20 4.23 -10.32
CA SER A 90 -9.19 5.57 -9.73
C SER A 90 -7.83 6.30 -9.84
N GLY A 91 -6.85 5.71 -10.54
CA GLY A 91 -5.52 6.29 -10.72
C GLY A 91 -4.57 6.10 -9.55
N LYS A 92 -4.88 5.21 -8.60
CA LYS A 92 -4.02 4.91 -7.45
C LYS A 92 -3.10 3.72 -7.75
N LYS A 93 -1.88 3.74 -7.22
CA LYS A 93 -0.98 2.56 -7.20
C LYS A 93 -1.25 1.75 -5.94
N VAL A 94 -1.02 0.45 -5.98
CA VAL A 94 -1.18 -0.44 -4.82
C VAL A 94 0.09 -1.25 -4.61
N ALA A 95 0.72 -1.12 -3.44
CA ALA A 95 1.83 -1.96 -3.00
C ALA A 95 1.28 -3.11 -2.15
N ILE A 96 1.51 -4.35 -2.57
CA ILE A 96 1.04 -5.56 -1.88
C ILE A 96 2.17 -6.07 -1.01
N CYS A 97 1.99 -5.95 0.31
CA CYS A 97 2.96 -6.36 1.32
C CYS A 97 2.50 -7.65 1.98
N GLU A 98 3.22 -8.75 1.75
CA GLU A 98 2.87 -10.08 2.25
C GLU A 98 3.66 -10.46 3.50
N GLN A 99 3.17 -11.46 4.22
CA GLN A 99 3.95 -12.18 5.23
C GLN A 99 4.86 -13.19 4.53
N THR A 100 6.18 -12.96 4.59
CA THR A 100 7.17 -13.81 3.92
C THR A 100 7.64 -14.98 4.77
N GLU A 101 7.28 -14.96 6.06
CA GLU A 101 7.57 -16.01 7.03
C GLU A 101 6.27 -16.64 7.51
N ASP A 102 6.30 -17.94 7.81
CA ASP A 102 5.15 -18.62 8.41
C ASP A 102 4.98 -18.16 9.87
N PRO A 103 3.82 -17.58 10.24
CA PRO A 103 3.54 -17.15 11.61
C PRO A 103 3.66 -18.27 12.65
N LYS A 104 3.46 -19.54 12.26
CA LYS A 104 3.52 -20.70 13.17
C LYS A 104 4.93 -21.00 13.64
N PHE A 105 5.94 -20.69 12.81
CA PHE A 105 7.34 -20.97 13.12
C PHE A 105 8.10 -19.74 13.61
N THR A 106 7.48 -18.57 13.58
CA THR A 106 8.13 -17.30 13.92
C THR A 106 7.87 -16.93 15.39
N LYS A 107 8.93 -16.81 16.19
CA LYS A 107 8.85 -16.20 17.52
C LYS A 107 9.00 -14.69 17.39
N GLY A 108 7.88 -13.96 17.43
CA GLY A 108 7.87 -12.49 17.42
C GLY A 108 7.13 -11.89 16.22
N LEU A 109 7.60 -10.74 15.75
CA LEU A 109 6.97 -10.03 14.63
C LEU A 109 7.29 -10.74 13.31
N VAL A 110 6.26 -11.25 12.64
CA VAL A 110 6.37 -11.87 11.31
C VAL A 110 6.97 -10.88 10.31
N LYS A 111 7.99 -11.31 9.55
CA LYS A 111 8.59 -10.49 8.50
C LYS A 111 7.60 -10.25 7.36
N ARG A 112 7.65 -9.04 6.82
CA ARG A 112 6.82 -8.62 5.69
C ARG A 112 7.62 -7.88 4.65
N GLU A 113 7.29 -8.11 3.39
CA GLU A 113 7.93 -7.49 2.25
C GLU A 113 6.90 -7.17 1.16
N VAL A 114 7.15 -6.10 0.40
CA VAL A 114 6.34 -5.79 -0.79
C VAL A 114 6.73 -6.75 -1.90
N VAL A 115 5.81 -7.65 -2.25
CA VAL A 115 6.04 -8.66 -3.29
C VAL A 115 5.62 -8.17 -4.67
N ARG A 116 4.78 -7.13 -4.73
CA ARG A 116 4.27 -6.58 -5.99
C ARG A 116 3.79 -5.14 -5.81
N VAL A 117 4.08 -4.29 -6.79
CA VAL A 117 3.43 -2.98 -6.96
C VAL A 117 2.57 -3.03 -8.22
N VAL A 118 1.27 -2.81 -8.04
CA VAL A 118 0.29 -2.75 -9.13
C VAL A 118 0.08 -1.28 -9.50
N THR A 119 0.25 -0.97 -10.79
CA THR A 119 0.05 0.38 -11.33
C THR A 119 -0.90 0.31 -12.53
N PRO A 120 -1.51 1.44 -12.95
CA PRO A 120 -2.37 1.46 -14.15
C PRO A 120 -1.72 0.89 -15.42
N GLY A 121 -0.41 1.08 -15.60
CA GLY A 121 0.34 0.59 -16.76
C GLY A 121 0.95 -0.81 -16.60
N THR A 122 0.81 -1.46 -15.43
CA THR A 122 1.41 -2.77 -15.13
C THR A 122 0.38 -3.81 -14.66
N ILE A 123 -0.89 -3.60 -15.02
CA ILE A 123 -1.96 -4.57 -14.76
C ILE A 123 -1.76 -5.76 -15.69
N LEU A 124 -1.71 -6.96 -15.11
CA LEU A 124 -1.56 -8.22 -15.85
C LEU A 124 -2.69 -9.21 -15.54
N ASP A 125 -3.69 -8.81 -14.74
CA ASP A 125 -4.82 -9.69 -14.44
C ASP A 125 -5.90 -9.47 -15.49
N ASP A 126 -6.16 -10.50 -16.29
CA ASP A 126 -7.12 -10.47 -17.40
C ASP A 126 -8.54 -10.05 -16.95
N ASN A 127 -8.90 -10.32 -15.69
CA ASN A 127 -10.20 -9.90 -15.16
C ASN A 127 -10.31 -8.39 -14.95
N LEU A 128 -9.18 -7.68 -14.96
CA LEU A 128 -9.09 -6.23 -14.74
C LEU A 128 -8.80 -5.47 -16.04
N LEU A 129 -8.47 -6.17 -17.12
CA LEU A 129 -8.18 -5.61 -18.43
C LEU A 129 -9.44 -5.65 -19.30
N ASP A 130 -9.73 -4.57 -20.02
CA ASP A 130 -10.72 -4.62 -21.09
C ASP A 130 -10.05 -5.25 -22.32
N PRO A 131 -10.50 -6.42 -22.80
CA PRO A 131 -9.88 -7.10 -23.93
C PRO A 131 -9.95 -6.30 -25.23
N LYS A 132 -10.74 -5.22 -25.28
CA LYS A 132 -10.84 -4.31 -26.44
C LYS A 132 -9.91 -3.10 -26.31
N GLN A 133 -9.20 -2.94 -25.20
CA GLN A 133 -8.34 -1.79 -24.96
C GLN A 133 -6.89 -2.21 -24.74
N ASN A 134 -5.99 -1.41 -25.28
CA ASN A 134 -4.56 -1.57 -25.03
C ASN A 134 -4.18 -0.83 -23.74
N HIS A 135 -3.35 -1.47 -22.93
CA HIS A 135 -2.74 -0.87 -21.75
C HIS A 135 -1.25 -0.69 -22.01
N PHE A 136 -0.81 0.57 -22.16
CA PHE A 136 0.59 0.91 -22.45
C PHE A 136 1.30 1.45 -21.22
N LEU A 137 2.59 1.13 -21.09
CA LEU A 137 3.48 1.77 -20.14
C LEU A 137 4.54 2.55 -20.92
N VAL A 138 4.41 3.88 -20.91
CA VAL A 138 5.31 4.75 -21.65
C VAL A 138 6.40 5.30 -20.74
N SER A 139 7.63 5.35 -21.25
CA SER A 139 8.73 6.12 -20.70
C SER A 139 9.20 7.16 -21.71
N LEU A 140 9.41 8.39 -21.23
CA LEU A 140 9.91 9.51 -22.02
C LEU A 140 11.16 10.08 -21.34
N HIS A 141 12.21 10.27 -22.11
CA HIS A 141 13.47 10.84 -21.66
C HIS A 141 13.85 12.02 -22.57
N SER A 142 14.26 13.15 -21.98
CA SER A 142 14.71 14.31 -22.73
C SER A 142 16.12 14.71 -22.31
N ASN A 143 16.91 15.20 -23.26
CA ASN A 143 18.22 15.79 -23.03
C ASN A 143 18.45 16.97 -23.99
N THR A 144 19.62 17.60 -23.92
CA THR A 144 19.99 18.75 -24.76
C THR A 144 19.98 18.47 -26.27
N LYS A 145 20.02 17.20 -26.68
CA LYS A 145 20.05 16.76 -28.10
C LYS A 145 18.69 16.31 -28.62
N GLY A 146 17.70 16.09 -27.75
CA GLY A 146 16.37 15.65 -28.16
C GLY A 146 15.65 14.78 -27.14
N TRP A 147 14.74 13.94 -27.64
CA TRP A 147 13.81 13.12 -26.86
C TRP A 147 13.92 11.65 -27.27
N GLY A 148 13.79 10.75 -26.30
CA GLY A 148 13.68 9.31 -26.50
C GLY A 148 12.39 8.79 -25.87
N PHE A 149 11.76 7.81 -26.52
CA PHE A 149 10.48 7.23 -26.13
C PHE A 149 10.56 5.70 -26.17
N ALA A 150 9.94 5.05 -25.19
CA ALA A 150 9.71 3.61 -25.14
C ALA A 150 8.29 3.34 -24.62
N ALA A 151 7.62 2.31 -25.13
CA ALA A 151 6.26 1.93 -24.75
C ALA A 151 6.08 0.40 -24.76
#